data_AF-A0A4S9C810-F1
#
_entry.id   AF-A0A4S9C810-F1
#
_cell.length_a   1.000
_cell.length_b   1.000
_cell.length_c   1.000
_cell.angle_alpha   90.00
_cell.angle_beta   90.00
_cell.angle_gamma   90.00
#
_symmetry.space_group_name_H-M   'P 1'
#
loop_
_entity.id
_entity.type
_entity.pdbx_description
1 polymer ?
#
loop_
_entity_poly.entity_id
_entity_poly.type
_entity_poly.pdbx_seq_one_letter_code
_entity_poly.pdbx_strand_id
1 'polypeptide(L)'
;MHYQLSEVSISDAEALVRQCQFPAMRQDPLRKIMFPKSNGEKEEEEEEEEIKWTIEGLEESLENKSCYFRQVTYGSDCVGFAVWTLEPSGDRATRRQKSKPTPLKKRESWNPAGLDVEAWNQVSMRLREERQRVLLLDQQKIWRLNTISVAPEHQGNGVGSMLVRWGCDMADKDVLNCFVMASPGGLALYDKFDFLVTGETKKADGVCWIAVVD
;
A
#
# COMPACT_ATOMS: atom_id res chain seq x y z
N MET A 1 14.99 -22.17 10.09
CA MET A 1 15.14 -20.71 9.93
C MET A 1 13.93 -20.04 10.59
N HIS A 2 14.03 -18.78 11.01
CA HIS A 2 12.93 -18.07 11.67
C HIS A 2 12.69 -16.73 10.97
N TYR A 3 11.44 -16.25 11.03
CA TYR A 3 11.09 -14.94 10.49
C TYR A 3 11.70 -13.82 11.33
N GLN A 4 12.31 -12.84 10.68
CA GLN A 4 12.92 -11.69 11.34
C GLN A 4 12.40 -10.40 10.73
N LEU A 5 12.00 -9.44 11.58
CA LEU A 5 11.65 -8.09 11.15
C LEU A 5 12.92 -7.24 11.05
N SER A 6 13.11 -6.53 9.94
CA SER A 6 14.28 -5.69 9.72
C SER A 6 13.93 -4.37 9.01
N GLU A 7 14.90 -3.45 9.02
CA GLU A 7 14.80 -2.20 8.28
C GLU A 7 14.97 -2.42 6.79
N VAL A 8 14.53 -1.44 6.01
CA VAL A 8 14.59 -1.44 4.55
C VAL A 8 15.43 -0.25 4.11
N SER A 9 16.28 -0.49 3.12
CA SER A 9 17.09 0.48 2.41
C SER A 9 16.57 0.67 0.97
N ILE A 10 17.05 1.71 0.29
CA ILE A 10 16.68 1.93 -1.12
C ILE A 10 17.08 0.77 -2.04
N SER A 11 18.22 0.13 -1.76
CA SER A 11 18.70 -1.03 -2.53
C SER A 11 17.82 -2.28 -2.40
N ASP A 12 16.91 -2.32 -1.42
CA ASP A 12 16.00 -3.45 -1.24
C ASP A 12 14.75 -3.35 -2.14
N ALA A 13 14.48 -2.19 -2.75
CA ALA A 13 13.25 -1.92 -3.49
C ALA A 13 12.95 -2.97 -4.58
N GLU A 14 13.97 -3.36 -5.36
CA GLU A 14 13.82 -4.38 -6.40
C GLU A 14 13.42 -5.75 -5.80
N ALA A 15 14.09 -6.17 -4.72
CA ALA A 15 13.78 -7.44 -4.06
C ALA A 15 12.37 -7.44 -3.47
N LEU A 16 11.95 -6.34 -2.83
CA LEU A 16 10.61 -6.20 -2.26
C LEU A 16 9.52 -6.34 -3.33
N VAL A 17 9.70 -5.72 -4.49
CA VAL A 17 8.71 -5.80 -5.56
C VAL A 17 8.71 -7.19 -6.20
N ARG A 18 9.87 -7.68 -6.62
CA ARG A 18 9.97 -8.95 -7.37
C ARG A 18 9.63 -10.17 -6.52
N GLN A 19 10.07 -10.20 -5.26
CA GLN A 19 9.90 -11.37 -4.39
C GLN A 19 8.56 -11.35 -3.65
N CYS A 20 8.00 -10.17 -3.36
CA CYS A 20 6.80 -10.05 -2.53
C CYS A 20 5.63 -9.38 -3.26
N GLN A 21 5.76 -8.11 -3.65
CA GLN A 21 4.61 -7.32 -4.10
C GLN A 21 3.99 -7.87 -5.37
N PHE A 22 4.79 -8.04 -6.42
CA PHE A 22 4.28 -8.45 -7.72
C PHE A 22 3.66 -9.87 -7.68
N PRO A 23 4.30 -10.90 -7.09
CA PRO A 23 3.69 -12.21 -6.92
C PRO A 23 2.40 -12.17 -6.08
N ALA A 24 2.39 -11.41 -4.97
CA ALA A 24 1.23 -11.31 -4.08
C ALA A 24 0.04 -10.58 -4.74
N MET A 25 0.32 -9.57 -5.56
CA MET A 25 -0.70 -8.74 -6.21
C MET A 25 -1.15 -9.28 -7.57
N ARG A 26 -0.54 -10.35 -8.08
CA ARG A 26 -0.84 -10.90 -9.43
C ARG A 26 -2.33 -11.15 -9.66
N GLN A 27 -3.05 -11.61 -8.64
CA GLN A 27 -4.48 -11.88 -8.68
C GLN A 27 -5.35 -10.78 -8.05
N ASP A 28 -4.74 -9.72 -7.52
CA ASP A 28 -5.43 -8.65 -6.81
C ASP A 28 -6.41 -7.91 -7.74
N PRO A 29 -7.64 -7.63 -7.29
CA PRO A 29 -8.62 -6.95 -8.11
C PRO A 29 -8.19 -5.54 -8.54
N LEU A 30 -7.45 -4.80 -7.71
CA LEU A 30 -6.94 -3.48 -8.06
C LEU A 30 -5.97 -3.57 -9.23
N ARG A 31 -5.04 -4.52 -9.16
CA ARG A 31 -4.08 -4.76 -10.23
C ARG A 31 -4.80 -5.08 -11.54
N LYS A 32 -5.81 -5.96 -11.51
CA LYS A 32 -6.60 -6.33 -12.70
C LYS A 32 -7.38 -5.17 -13.31
N ILE A 33 -7.76 -4.17 -12.50
CA ILE A 33 -8.40 -2.94 -12.99
C ILE A 33 -7.37 -2.03 -13.66
N MET A 34 -6.17 -1.89 -13.07
CA MET A 34 -5.11 -1.01 -13.59
C MET A 34 -4.38 -1.60 -14.79
N PHE A 35 -4.20 -2.91 -14.81
CA PHE A 35 -3.49 -3.69 -15.82
C PHE A 35 -4.43 -4.77 -16.34
N PRO A 36 -5.47 -4.40 -17.12
CA PRO A 36 -6.34 -5.38 -17.74
C PRO A 36 -5.51 -6.25 -18.68
N LYS A 37 -5.68 -7.58 -18.57
CA LYS A 37 -4.83 -8.56 -19.28
C LYS A 37 -4.60 -8.20 -20.75
N SER A 38 -3.34 -8.17 -21.15
CA SER A 38 -2.93 -8.35 -22.53
C SER A 38 -3.01 -9.83 -22.88
N ASN A 39 -3.83 -10.18 -23.87
CA ASN A 39 -3.84 -11.52 -24.44
C ASN A 39 -2.78 -11.52 -25.57
N GLY A 40 -1.60 -12.10 -25.36
CA GLY A 40 -0.67 -12.30 -26.47
C GLY A 40 0.80 -12.46 -26.09
N GLU A 41 1.64 -12.41 -27.13
CA GLU A 41 3.09 -12.67 -27.11
C GLU A 41 3.91 -11.64 -26.30
N LYS A 42 3.28 -10.58 -25.77
CA LYS A 42 3.92 -9.47 -25.03
C LYS A 42 3.70 -9.48 -23.52
N GLU A 43 3.03 -10.50 -22.99
CA GLU A 43 2.66 -10.56 -21.55
C GLU A 43 3.89 -10.42 -20.63
N GLU A 44 5.00 -11.10 -20.94
CA GLU A 44 6.23 -11.02 -20.13
C GLU A 44 6.89 -9.63 -20.16
N GLU A 45 6.86 -8.94 -21.31
CA GLU A 45 7.42 -7.60 -21.47
C GLU A 45 6.58 -6.56 -20.71
N GLU A 46 5.25 -6.64 -20.80
CA GLU A 46 4.34 -5.76 -20.07
C GLU A 46 4.41 -5.98 -18.55
N GLU A 47 4.55 -7.23 -18.10
CA GLU A 47 4.78 -7.52 -16.68
C GLU A 47 6.10 -6.95 -16.17
N GLU A 48 7.16 -7.02 -16.97
CA GLU A 48 8.45 -6.43 -16.61
C GLU A 48 8.39 -4.90 -16.55
N GLU A 49 7.63 -4.25 -17.43
CA GLU A 49 7.37 -2.80 -17.35
C GLU A 49 6.58 -2.44 -16.07
N GLU A 50 5.55 -3.22 -15.71
CA GLU A 50 4.81 -3.02 -14.46
C GLU A 50 5.71 -3.17 -13.24
N ILE A 51 6.58 -4.17 -13.22
CA ILE A 51 7.54 -4.40 -12.13
C ILE A 51 8.46 -3.19 -11.99
N LYS A 52 9.08 -2.72 -13.09
CA LYS A 52 9.96 -1.55 -13.06
C LYS A 52 9.25 -0.30 -12.57
N TRP A 53 8.05 -0.02 -13.09
CA TRP A 53 7.24 1.11 -12.66
C TRP A 53 6.86 1.04 -11.16
N THR A 54 6.66 -0.18 -10.65
CA THR A 54 6.37 -0.40 -9.21
C THR A 54 7.62 -0.20 -8.36
N ILE A 55 8.81 -0.64 -8.82
CA ILE A 55 10.10 -0.42 -8.16
C ILE A 55 10.37 1.08 -8.03
N GLU A 56 10.28 1.83 -9.13
CA GLU A 56 10.50 3.28 -9.14
C GLU A 56 9.55 4.00 -8.15
N GLY A 57 8.27 3.61 -8.13
CA GLY A 57 7.30 4.17 -7.17
C GLY A 57 7.60 3.81 -5.71
N LEU A 58 8.18 2.64 -5.45
CA LEU A 58 8.60 2.22 -4.12
C LEU A 58 9.86 2.97 -3.66
N GLU A 59 10.83 3.18 -4.56
CA GLU A 59 12.03 3.97 -4.32
C GLU A 59 11.68 5.43 -3.97
N GLU A 60 10.77 6.05 -4.71
CA GLU A 60 10.24 7.38 -4.36
C GLU A 60 9.62 7.41 -2.96
N SER A 61 8.91 6.34 -2.59
CA SER A 61 8.30 6.22 -1.27
C SER A 61 9.36 6.03 -0.16
N LEU A 62 10.47 5.35 -0.45
CA LEU A 62 11.62 5.18 0.45
C LEU A 62 12.36 6.50 0.70
N GLU A 63 12.39 7.41 -0.27
CA GLU A 63 12.95 8.76 -0.07
C GLU A 63 12.05 9.66 0.80
N ASN A 64 10.76 9.32 0.96
CA ASN A 64 9.83 10.12 1.74
C ASN A 64 10.01 9.88 3.24
N LYS A 65 10.47 10.91 3.96
CA LYS A 65 10.69 10.90 5.41
C LYS A 65 9.45 10.64 6.27
N SER A 66 8.24 10.74 5.69
CA SER A 66 6.99 10.41 6.38
C SER A 66 6.59 8.95 6.21
N CYS A 67 7.32 8.19 5.38
CA CYS A 67 7.12 6.77 5.16
C CYS A 67 8.07 5.94 6.03
N TYR A 68 7.54 4.87 6.60
CA TYR A 68 8.26 3.93 7.45
C TYR A 68 8.12 2.54 6.87
N PHE A 69 9.27 1.94 6.56
CA PHE A 69 9.34 0.63 5.93
C PHE A 69 9.79 -0.42 6.93
N ARG A 70 9.16 -1.59 6.83
CA ARG A 70 9.61 -2.81 7.48
C ARG A 70 9.50 -3.97 6.52
N GLN A 71 10.51 -4.81 6.52
CA GLN A 71 10.49 -6.10 5.84
C GLN A 71 10.58 -7.23 6.85
N VAL A 72 10.12 -8.40 6.43
CA VAL A 72 10.33 -9.67 7.11
C VAL A 72 11.18 -10.54 6.22
N THR A 73 12.25 -11.10 6.76
CA THR A 73 13.13 -12.04 6.07
C THR A 73 12.96 -13.46 6.59
N TYR A 74 13.24 -14.43 5.74
CA TYR A 74 13.38 -15.84 6.11
C TYR A 74 14.71 -16.36 5.54
N GLY A 75 15.74 -16.37 6.38
CA GLY A 75 17.11 -16.55 5.88
C GLY A 75 17.61 -15.28 5.22
N SER A 76 18.06 -15.36 3.97
CA SER A 76 18.49 -14.21 3.16
C SER A 76 17.36 -13.52 2.42
N ASP A 77 16.21 -14.17 2.29
CA ASP A 77 15.18 -13.78 1.34
C ASP A 77 14.15 -12.88 2.00
N CYS A 78 13.72 -11.84 1.29
CA CYS A 78 12.61 -11.02 1.72
C CYS A 78 11.30 -11.76 1.43
N VAL A 79 10.50 -11.98 2.46
CA VAL A 79 9.25 -12.75 2.37
C VAL A 79 7.99 -11.91 2.62
N GLY A 80 8.17 -10.66 3.02
CA GLY A 80 7.08 -9.68 3.07
C GLY A 80 7.56 -8.32 3.52
N PHE A 81 6.78 -7.29 3.23
CA PHE A 81 7.06 -5.94 3.69
C PHE A 81 5.79 -5.11 3.85
N ALA A 82 5.92 -4.01 4.59
CA ALA A 82 4.89 -3.01 4.74
C ALA A 82 5.47 -1.60 4.68
N VAL A 83 4.65 -0.69 4.17
CA VAL A 83 4.91 0.74 4.11
C VAL A 83 3.84 1.46 4.91
N TRP A 84 4.24 2.06 6.02
CA TRP A 84 3.39 2.90 6.84
C TRP A 84 3.68 4.37 6.58
N THR A 85 2.71 5.25 6.75
CA THR A 85 2.90 6.70 6.68
C THR A 85 2.21 7.38 7.84
N LEU A 86 2.95 8.24 8.53
CA LEU A 86 2.35 9.14 9.51
C LEU A 86 1.74 10.34 8.78
N GLU A 87 0.42 10.34 8.61
CA GLU A 87 -0.27 11.45 7.95
C GLU A 87 -0.53 12.60 8.93
N PRO A 88 -0.27 13.86 8.52
CA PRO A 88 -0.53 15.02 9.37
C PRO A 88 -2.03 15.25 9.53
N SER A 89 -2.41 15.83 10.68
CA SER A 89 -3.79 16.25 10.96
C SER A 89 -4.34 17.15 9.86
N GLY A 90 -5.59 16.90 9.47
CA GLY A 90 -6.35 17.66 8.48
C GLY A 90 -6.82 19.01 8.99
N ASP A 91 -5.90 19.88 9.41
CA ASP A 91 -6.24 21.17 9.99
C ASP A 91 -6.83 22.11 8.92
N ARG A 92 -8.12 22.51 9.05
CA ARG A 92 -8.86 23.29 8.04
C ARG A 92 -8.15 24.59 7.64
N ALA A 93 -7.35 25.19 8.52
CA ALA A 93 -6.61 26.41 8.27
C ALA A 93 -5.47 26.24 7.24
N THR A 94 -4.84 25.07 7.17
CA THR A 94 -3.77 24.80 6.19
C THR A 94 -4.29 24.54 4.78
N ARG A 95 -5.59 24.20 4.64
CA ARG A 95 -6.23 23.89 3.36
C ARG A 95 -6.37 25.10 2.43
N ARG A 96 -6.40 26.33 2.96
CA ARG A 96 -6.41 27.58 2.15
C ARG A 96 -5.03 28.02 1.65
N GLN A 97 -3.94 27.45 2.15
CA GLN A 97 -2.58 27.89 1.79
C GLN A 97 -1.64 26.80 1.26
N LYS A 98 -2.03 25.52 1.25
CA LYS A 98 -1.25 24.45 0.60
C LYS A 98 -2.14 23.51 -0.22
N SER A 99 -2.73 24.04 -1.29
CA SER A 99 -3.15 23.21 -2.43
C SER A 99 -2.33 23.59 -3.66
N LYS A 100 -1.01 23.58 -3.52
CA LYS A 100 -0.22 22.94 -4.56
C LYS A 100 0.28 21.65 -3.93
N PRO A 101 -0.08 20.47 -4.47
CA PRO A 101 0.56 19.25 -4.03
C PRO A 101 2.07 19.52 -4.09
N THR A 102 2.80 19.21 -3.02
CA THR A 102 4.25 19.04 -3.15
C THR A 102 4.39 18.14 -4.37
N PRO A 103 5.05 18.58 -5.46
CA PRO A 103 5.28 17.68 -6.55
C PRO A 103 6.10 16.56 -5.93
N LEU A 104 5.51 15.37 -5.79
CA LEU A 104 6.29 14.15 -5.94
C LEU A 104 7.17 14.45 -7.15
N LYS A 105 8.51 14.32 -7.00
CA LYS A 105 9.45 14.50 -8.12
C LYS A 105 8.75 13.93 -9.33
N LYS A 106 8.46 14.78 -10.33
CA LYS A 106 7.62 14.38 -11.46
C LYS A 106 8.15 13.03 -11.91
N ARG A 107 7.35 11.97 -11.75
CA ARG A 107 7.58 10.67 -12.39
C ARG A 107 8.22 10.96 -13.73
N GLU A 108 9.40 10.40 -14.00
CA GLU A 108 9.84 10.36 -15.39
C GLU A 108 8.66 9.81 -16.19
N SER A 109 8.37 10.52 -17.28
CA SER A 109 7.04 10.65 -17.88
C SER A 109 6.61 9.41 -18.67
N TRP A 110 6.69 8.24 -18.05
CA TRP A 110 6.42 6.96 -18.66
C TRP A 110 5.43 6.18 -17.80
N ASN A 111 4.52 5.51 -18.48
CA ASN A 111 3.60 4.54 -17.91
C ASN A 111 3.85 3.24 -18.66
N PRO A 112 3.76 2.07 -18.00
CA PRO A 112 3.76 0.79 -18.69
C PRO A 112 2.71 0.76 -19.79
N ALA A 113 3.00 0.11 -20.91
CA ALA A 113 2.07 0.00 -22.03
C ALA A 113 0.74 -0.65 -21.61
N GLY A 114 0.80 -1.58 -20.65
CA GLY A 114 -0.36 -2.26 -20.09
C GLY A 114 -1.17 -1.45 -19.06
N LEU A 115 -0.73 -0.24 -18.67
CA LEU A 115 -1.44 0.58 -17.68
C LEU A 115 -2.65 1.27 -18.31
N ASP A 116 -3.86 0.94 -17.84
CA ASP A 116 -5.05 1.75 -18.05
C ASP A 116 -5.00 2.99 -17.13
N VAL A 117 -4.49 4.08 -17.71
CA VAL A 117 -4.30 5.36 -17.00
C VAL A 117 -5.62 5.95 -16.50
N GLU A 118 -6.72 5.76 -17.25
CA GLU A 118 -8.04 6.28 -16.86
C GLU A 118 -8.59 5.48 -15.68
N ALA A 119 -8.52 4.15 -15.75
CA ALA A 119 -8.90 3.29 -14.63
C ALA A 119 -8.07 3.60 -13.38
N TRP A 120 -6.75 3.76 -13.53
CA TRP A 120 -5.86 4.17 -12.44
C TRP A 120 -6.26 5.50 -11.81
N ASN A 121 -6.51 6.53 -12.63
CA ASN A 121 -6.93 7.85 -12.14
C ASN A 121 -8.27 7.76 -11.39
N GLN A 122 -9.24 7.03 -11.93
CA GLN A 122 -10.54 6.86 -11.28
C GLN A 122 -10.44 6.14 -9.95
N VAL A 123 -9.67 5.06 -9.86
CA VAL A 123 -9.49 4.32 -8.61
C VAL A 123 -8.71 5.16 -7.60
N SER A 124 -7.62 5.80 -8.03
CA SER A 124 -6.83 6.72 -7.20
C SER A 124 -7.69 7.83 -6.61
N MET A 125 -8.56 8.46 -7.40
CA MET A 125 -9.46 9.50 -6.90
C MET A 125 -10.41 8.96 -5.83
N ARG A 126 -11.04 7.80 -6.07
CA ARG A 126 -11.99 7.19 -5.13
C ARG A 126 -11.35 6.80 -3.81
N LEU A 127 -10.18 6.15 -3.86
CA LEU A 127 -9.44 5.79 -2.64
C LEU A 127 -9.07 7.05 -1.83
N ARG A 128 -8.71 8.15 -2.51
CA ARG A 128 -8.43 9.44 -1.86
C ARG A 128 -9.68 10.07 -1.24
N GLU A 129 -10.80 10.05 -1.94
CA GLU A 129 -12.09 10.58 -1.45
C GLU A 129 -12.57 9.81 -0.23
N GLU A 130 -12.52 8.48 -0.26
CA GLU A 130 -12.96 7.67 0.89
C GLU A 130 -12.06 7.84 2.09
N ARG A 131 -10.74 7.78 1.89
CA ARG A 131 -9.78 8.11 2.95
C ARG A 131 -10.11 9.48 3.54
N GLN A 132 -10.32 10.49 2.69
CA GLN A 132 -10.69 11.81 3.18
C GLN A 132 -12.01 11.78 3.98
N ARG A 133 -13.04 11.07 3.51
CA ARG A 133 -14.32 10.93 4.20
C ARG A 133 -14.15 10.35 5.60
N VAL A 134 -13.33 9.30 5.75
CA VAL A 134 -13.08 8.64 7.04
C VAL A 134 -12.21 9.51 7.95
N LEU A 135 -11.10 10.05 7.43
CA LEU A 135 -10.14 10.83 8.24
C LEU A 135 -10.67 12.21 8.66
N LEU A 136 -11.63 12.79 7.94
CA LEU A 136 -12.25 14.07 8.31
C LEU A 136 -13.06 14.00 9.61
N LEU A 137 -13.41 12.79 10.08
CA LEU A 137 -14.16 12.60 11.31
C LEU A 137 -13.31 12.81 12.56
N ASP A 138 -12.02 12.45 12.51
CA ASP A 138 -11.17 12.42 13.70
C ASP A 138 -10.28 13.67 13.84
N GLN A 139 -9.99 14.39 12.75
CA GLN A 139 -9.11 15.59 12.74
C GLN A 139 -7.72 15.39 13.39
N GLN A 140 -7.32 14.16 13.70
CA GLN A 140 -6.03 13.82 14.30
C GLN A 140 -5.02 13.38 13.25
N LYS A 141 -3.74 13.31 13.66
CA LYS A 141 -2.72 12.58 12.88
C LYS A 141 -3.08 11.10 12.89
N ILE A 142 -2.66 10.36 11.87
CA ILE A 142 -2.99 8.94 11.79
C ILE A 142 -1.86 8.13 11.16
N TRP A 143 -1.67 6.90 11.63
CA TRP A 143 -0.75 5.94 11.04
C TRP A 143 -1.45 5.18 9.91
N ARG A 144 -1.15 5.53 8.66
CA ARG A 144 -1.73 4.86 7.49
C ARG A 144 -0.87 3.71 7.00
N LEU A 145 -1.43 2.53 6.84
CA LEU A 145 -0.82 1.45 6.07
C LEU A 145 -1.07 1.69 4.57
N ASN A 146 0.00 1.98 3.82
CA ASN A 146 -0.07 2.25 2.39
C ASN A 146 -0.04 0.97 1.57
N THR A 147 0.90 0.09 1.92
CA THR A 147 1.22 -1.13 1.18
C THR A 147 1.57 -2.19 2.18
N ILE A 148 1.04 -3.39 2.00
CA ILE A 148 1.50 -4.60 2.66
C ILE A 148 1.52 -5.71 1.62
N SER A 149 2.58 -6.51 1.61
CA SER A 149 2.71 -7.65 0.70
C SER A 149 3.49 -8.76 1.37
N VAL A 150 3.05 -9.99 1.15
CA VAL A 150 3.70 -11.21 1.66
C VAL A 150 3.80 -12.18 0.50
N ALA A 151 5.00 -12.70 0.27
CA ALA A 151 5.25 -13.70 -0.76
C ALA A 151 4.26 -14.87 -0.60
N PRO A 152 3.61 -15.35 -1.68
CA PRO A 152 2.54 -16.35 -1.61
C PRO A 152 2.88 -17.58 -0.76
N GLU A 153 4.12 -18.06 -0.84
CA GLU A 153 4.64 -19.24 -0.14
C GLU A 153 4.74 -19.05 1.39
N HIS A 154 4.77 -17.78 1.83
CA HIS A 154 4.91 -17.38 3.23
C HIS A 154 3.62 -16.81 3.83
N GLN A 155 2.53 -16.73 3.05
CA GLN A 155 1.22 -16.33 3.55
C GLN A 155 0.66 -17.35 4.55
N GLY A 156 -0.20 -16.90 5.46
CA GLY A 156 -0.77 -17.74 6.53
C GLY A 156 0.20 -18.10 7.66
N ASN A 157 1.49 -17.77 7.55
CA ASN A 157 2.51 -18.09 8.54
C ASN A 157 2.83 -16.95 9.52
N GLY A 158 1.96 -15.94 9.61
CA GLY A 158 2.10 -14.82 10.55
C GLY A 158 2.99 -13.65 10.10
N VAL A 159 3.59 -13.70 8.90
CA VAL A 159 4.42 -12.60 8.35
C VAL A 159 3.65 -11.28 8.29
N GLY A 160 2.43 -11.29 7.72
CA GLY A 160 1.58 -10.09 7.67
C GLY A 160 1.25 -9.56 9.06
N SER A 161 1.04 -10.45 10.05
CA SER A 161 0.79 -10.05 11.43
C SER A 161 2.00 -9.39 12.10
N MET A 162 3.22 -9.82 11.79
CA MET A 162 4.43 -9.14 12.29
C MET A 162 4.53 -7.70 11.77
N LEU A 163 4.19 -7.50 10.49
CA LEU A 163 4.23 -6.19 9.83
C LEU A 163 3.11 -5.25 10.34
N VAL A 164 1.91 -5.78 10.57
CA VAL A 164 0.80 -5.00 11.13
C VAL A 164 1.06 -4.62 12.58
N ARG A 165 1.51 -5.59 13.40
CA ARG A 165 1.84 -5.34 14.81
C ARG A 165 2.84 -4.20 14.96
N TRP A 166 3.88 -4.18 14.13
CA TRP A 166 4.87 -3.09 14.18
C TRP A 166 4.23 -1.71 13.97
N GLY A 167 3.27 -1.58 13.05
CA GLY A 167 2.56 -0.32 12.81
C GLY A 167 1.67 0.08 13.97
N CYS A 168 0.89 -0.86 14.51
CA CYS A 168 0.07 -0.63 15.71
C CYS A 168 0.93 -0.23 16.91
N ASP A 169 2.07 -0.89 17.14
CA ASP A 169 3.00 -0.53 18.22
C ASP A 169 3.56 0.90 18.07
N MET A 170 3.63 1.43 16.83
CA MET A 170 4.03 2.82 16.59
C MET A 170 2.87 3.78 16.84
N ALA A 171 1.66 3.41 16.43
CA ALA A 171 0.45 4.19 16.67
C ALA A 171 0.14 4.31 18.17
N ASP A 172 0.24 3.22 18.92
CA ASP A 172 0.08 3.18 20.38
C ASP A 172 1.07 4.09 21.09
N LYS A 173 2.34 4.12 20.65
CA LYS A 173 3.37 5.01 21.22
C LYS A 173 3.06 6.49 20.99
N ASP A 174 2.51 6.82 19.83
CA ASP A 174 2.15 8.18 19.47
C ASP A 174 0.75 8.58 19.98
N VAL A 175 0.00 7.63 20.56
CA VAL A 175 -1.40 7.78 20.99
C VAL A 175 -2.28 8.23 19.81
N LEU A 176 -2.10 7.56 18.67
CA LEU A 176 -2.82 7.82 17.42
C LEU A 176 -3.48 6.53 16.93
N ASN A 177 -4.52 6.69 16.11
CA ASN A 177 -5.16 5.57 15.45
C ASN A 177 -4.36 5.13 14.20
N CYS A 178 -4.67 3.93 13.71
CA CYS A 178 -4.25 3.36 12.46
C CYS A 178 -5.36 3.50 11.41
N PHE A 179 -4.96 3.50 10.13
CA PHE A 179 -5.89 3.45 9.02
C PHE A 179 -5.37 2.61 7.86
N VAL A 180 -6.22 1.79 7.28
CA VAL A 180 -5.91 1.05 6.06
C VAL A 180 -7.10 1.02 5.12
N MET A 181 -6.81 1.06 3.82
CA MET A 181 -7.75 0.72 2.76
C MET A 181 -7.49 -0.73 2.36
N ALA A 182 -8.27 -1.65 2.92
CA ALA A 182 -8.07 -3.09 2.73
C ALA A 182 -8.85 -3.62 1.53
N SER A 183 -8.27 -4.57 0.79
CA SER A 183 -9.04 -5.46 -0.07
C SER A 183 -9.76 -6.52 0.77
N PRO A 184 -10.81 -7.20 0.26
CA PRO A 184 -11.56 -8.19 1.03
C PRO A 184 -10.69 -9.34 1.56
N GLY A 185 -9.66 -9.74 0.81
CA GLY A 185 -8.73 -10.79 1.23
C GLY A 185 -7.85 -10.39 2.43
N GLY A 186 -7.66 -9.09 2.68
CA GLY A 186 -6.88 -8.59 3.81
C GLY A 186 -7.65 -8.50 5.14
N LEU A 187 -8.99 -8.57 5.13
CA LEU A 187 -9.80 -8.32 6.33
C LEU A 187 -9.49 -9.26 7.48
N ALA A 188 -9.32 -10.55 7.19
CA ALA A 188 -9.01 -11.55 8.21
C ALA A 188 -7.67 -11.30 8.92
N LEU A 189 -6.77 -10.50 8.32
CA LEU A 189 -5.55 -10.03 8.98
C LEU A 189 -5.87 -8.89 9.93
N TYR A 190 -6.58 -7.86 9.47
CA TYR A 190 -6.87 -6.65 10.25
C TYR A 190 -7.82 -6.91 11.42
N ASP A 191 -8.78 -7.82 11.27
CA ASP A 191 -9.70 -8.26 12.33
C ASP A 191 -8.97 -8.79 13.58
N LYS A 192 -7.79 -9.41 13.41
CA LYS A 192 -6.94 -9.89 14.53
C LYS A 192 -6.30 -8.78 15.35
N PHE A 193 -6.34 -7.55 14.86
CA PHE A 193 -5.78 -6.36 15.47
C PHE A 193 -6.89 -5.36 15.82
N ASP A 194 -8.13 -5.84 15.98
CA ASP A 194 -9.29 -5.05 16.40
C ASP A 194 -9.66 -3.87 15.48
N PHE A 195 -9.12 -3.84 14.27
CA PHE A 195 -9.50 -2.86 13.26
C PHE A 195 -10.99 -3.01 12.91
N LEU A 196 -11.76 -1.92 13.05
CA LEU A 196 -13.19 -1.88 12.76
C LEU A 196 -13.49 -1.31 11.38
N VAL A 197 -14.41 -1.95 10.65
CA VAL A 197 -14.87 -1.46 9.33
C VAL A 197 -15.64 -0.15 9.51
N THR A 198 -15.08 0.96 9.02
CA THR A 198 -15.64 2.33 9.10
C THR A 198 -16.20 2.84 7.76
N GLY A 199 -16.00 2.09 6.68
CA GLY A 199 -16.48 2.44 5.35
C GLY A 199 -16.26 1.32 4.37
N GLU A 200 -17.17 1.20 3.39
CA GLU A 200 -17.04 0.33 2.24
C GLU A 200 -17.17 1.18 0.99
N THR A 201 -16.15 1.18 0.11
CA THR A 201 -16.36 1.65 -1.26
C THR A 201 -16.68 0.45 -2.13
N LYS A 202 -17.93 0.37 -2.57
CA LYS A 202 -18.38 -0.61 -3.57
C LYS A 202 -18.39 0.04 -4.95
N LYS A 203 -17.95 -0.70 -5.97
CA LYS A 203 -18.22 -0.40 -7.38
C LYS A 203 -18.72 -1.64 -8.12
N ALA A 204 -19.31 -1.43 -9.31
CA ALA A 204 -20.14 -2.38 -10.07
C ALA A 204 -19.44 -3.70 -10.50
N ASP A 205 -18.14 -3.81 -10.28
CA ASP A 205 -17.26 -4.96 -10.56
C ASP A 205 -16.93 -5.81 -9.31
N GLY A 206 -17.45 -5.44 -8.13
CA GLY A 206 -17.39 -6.28 -6.92
C GLY A 206 -16.19 -6.05 -6.00
N VAL A 207 -15.32 -5.07 -6.28
CA VAL A 207 -14.19 -4.75 -5.40
C VAL A 207 -14.67 -3.86 -4.24
N CYS A 208 -14.51 -4.35 -3.01
CA CYS A 208 -14.86 -3.63 -1.80
C CYS A 208 -13.58 -3.18 -1.09
N TRP A 209 -13.37 -1.87 -1.00
CA TRP A 209 -12.30 -1.33 -0.16
C TRP A 209 -12.87 -0.94 1.17
N ILE A 210 -12.25 -1.47 2.22
CA ILE A 210 -12.75 -1.34 3.57
C ILE A 210 -11.79 -0.41 4.29
N ALA A 211 -12.32 0.74 4.69
CA ALA A 211 -11.64 1.65 5.59
C ALA A 211 -11.70 1.01 6.98
N VAL A 212 -10.53 0.78 7.57
CA VAL A 212 -10.46 0.14 8.88
C VAL A 212 -9.65 1.03 9.81
N VAL A 213 -10.18 1.30 10.99
CA VAL A 213 -9.61 2.15 12.04
C VAL A 213 -9.65 1.35 13.34
N ASP A 214 -8.58 1.41 14.13
CA ASP A 214 -8.51 0.88 15.50
C ASP A 214 -8.84 1.95 16.55
#